data_AF-A0A923T5R5-F1
#
_entry.id   AF-A0A923T5R5-F1
#
_cell.length_a   1.000
_cell.length_b   1.000
_cell.length_c   1.000
_cell.angle_alpha   90.00
_cell.angle_beta   90.00
_cell.angle_gamma   90.00
#
_symmetry.space_group_name_H-M   'P 1'
#
loop_
_entity.id
_entity.type
_entity.pdbx_description
1 polymer ?
#
loop_
_entity_poly.entity_id
_entity_poly.type
_entity_poly.pdbx_seq_one_letter_code
_entity_poly.pdbx_strand_id
1 'polypeptide(L)'
;MPRTKLTGFSRLLLFLIFFVPLAYFGASYYNGEDPIANIKGYLGMDQGSQGSSQTYEPGRDNQPVTEAPATFENVQNMRDEIARLKRELAVAEEKLSRCQTSGID
;
A
#
# COMPACT_ATOMS: atom_id res chain seq x y z
N MET A 1 10.03 -34.94 34.43
CA MET A 1 9.56 -34.10 33.30
C MET A 1 9.90 -32.65 33.60
N PRO A 2 10.89 -32.05 32.92
CA PRO A 2 11.25 -30.66 33.18
C PRO A 2 10.13 -29.75 32.68
N ARG A 3 9.43 -29.08 33.59
CA ARG A 3 8.53 -27.98 33.23
C ARG A 3 9.41 -26.75 33.02
N THR A 4 9.63 -26.37 31.76
CA THR A 4 10.34 -25.14 31.39
C THR A 4 9.59 -23.98 32.01
N LYS A 5 10.08 -23.47 33.15
CA LYS A 5 9.55 -22.27 33.77
C LYS A 5 9.99 -21.09 32.93
N LEU A 6 9.07 -20.58 32.12
CA LEU A 6 9.21 -19.32 31.40
C LEU A 6 9.59 -18.23 32.41
N THR A 7 10.80 -17.69 32.29
CA THR A 7 11.27 -16.58 33.12
C THR A 7 10.50 -15.31 32.76
N GLY A 8 10.35 -14.37 33.70
CA GLY A 8 9.69 -13.09 33.43
C GLY A 8 10.31 -12.35 32.24
N PHE A 9 11.63 -12.46 32.09
CA PHE A 9 12.36 -11.96 30.92
C PHE A 9 11.95 -12.66 29.62
N SER A 10 11.83 -13.99 29.63
CA SER A 10 11.39 -14.75 28.45
C SER A 10 9.95 -14.40 28.06
N ARG A 11 9.05 -14.12 29.01
CA ARG A 11 7.69 -13.61 28.71
C ARG A 11 7.72 -12.25 28.02
N LEU A 12 8.57 -11.34 28.49
CA LEU A 12 8.75 -10.02 27.87
C LEU A 12 9.35 -10.13 26.46
N LEU A 13 10.35 -11.00 26.28
CA LEU A 13 11.00 -11.21 24.99
C LEU A 13 10.01 -11.78 23.96
N LEU A 14 9.19 -12.74 24.36
CA LEU A 14 8.12 -13.26 23.51
C LEU A 14 7.10 -12.17 23.14
N PHE A 15 6.68 -11.34 24.10
CA PHE A 15 5.79 -10.21 23.80
C PHE A 15 6.42 -9.26 22.78
N LEU A 16 7.69 -8.91 22.97
CA LEU A 16 8.41 -7.94 22.15
C LEU A 16 8.58 -8.43 20.69
N ILE A 17 8.82 -9.73 20.49
CA ILE A 17 8.91 -10.35 19.16
C ILE A 17 7.64 -10.15 18.34
N PHE A 18 6.46 -10.18 18.96
CA PHE A 18 5.20 -9.96 18.24
C PHE A 18 4.79 -8.49 18.25
N PHE A 19 4.99 -7.79 19.36
CA PHE A 19 4.49 -6.44 19.53
C PHE A 19 5.27 -5.41 18.72
N VAL A 20 6.60 -5.56 18.61
CA VAL A 20 7.45 -4.64 17.84
C VAL A 20 7.10 -4.61 16.36
N PRO A 21 7.00 -5.76 15.64
CA PRO A 21 6.60 -5.71 14.24
C PRO A 21 5.17 -5.16 14.08
N LEU A 22 4.23 -5.51 14.96
CA LEU A 22 2.88 -4.93 14.90
C LEU A 22 2.89 -3.40 15.08
N ALA A 23 3.64 -2.90 16.06
CA ALA A 23 3.78 -1.47 16.31
C ALA A 23 4.46 -0.75 15.14
N TYR A 24 5.48 -1.37 14.53
CA TYR A 24 6.14 -0.85 13.34
C TYR A 24 5.15 -0.74 12.17
N PHE A 25 4.37 -1.78 11.88
CA PHE A 25 3.37 -1.75 10.82
C PHE A 25 2.31 -0.67 11.06
N GLY A 26 1.84 -0.53 12.31
CA GLY A 26 0.89 0.54 12.67
C GLY A 26 1.47 1.94 12.49
N ALA A 27 2.72 2.14 12.91
CA ALA A 27 3.42 3.42 12.75
C ALA A 27 3.68 3.75 11.27
N SER A 28 4.10 2.77 10.46
CA SER A 28 4.32 2.97 9.03
C SER A 28 3.01 3.30 8.32
N TYR A 29 1.91 2.61 8.63
CA TYR A 29 0.61 2.92 8.03
C TYR A 29 0.10 4.31 8.40
N TYR A 30 0.32 4.76 9.64
CA TYR A 30 -0.01 6.12 10.07
C TYR A 30 0.79 7.19 9.30
N ASN A 31 2.06 6.91 9.00
CA ASN A 31 2.92 7.81 8.22
C ASN A 31 2.74 7.65 6.69
N GLY A 32 1.87 6.74 6.25
CA GLY A 32 1.65 6.44 4.82
C GLY A 32 2.80 5.67 4.18
N GLU A 33 3.71 5.07 4.94
CA GLU A 33 4.83 4.26 4.44
C GLU A 33 4.44 2.79 4.34
N ASP A 34 4.98 2.05 3.34
CA ASP A 34 4.82 0.60 3.28
C ASP A 34 5.87 -0.11 4.15
N PRO A 35 5.48 -0.71 5.29
CA PRO A 35 6.42 -1.41 6.17
C PRO A 35 7.04 -2.64 5.49
N ILE A 36 6.33 -3.29 4.56
CA ILE A 36 6.83 -4.48 3.87
C ILE A 36 7.88 -4.08 2.83
N ALA A 37 7.65 -3.01 2.09
CA ALA A 37 8.62 -2.48 1.14
C ALA A 37 9.91 -2.04 1.86
N ASN A 38 9.77 -1.32 2.99
CA ASN A 38 10.91 -0.91 3.80
C ASN A 38 11.72 -2.10 4.33
N ILE A 39 11.06 -3.14 4.88
CA ILE A 39 11.75 -4.34 5.38
C ILE A 39 12.51 -5.04 4.25
N LYS A 40 11.93 -5.14 3.04
CA LYS A 40 12.62 -5.73 1.87
C LYS A 40 13.88 -4.95 1.48
N GLY A 41 13.81 -3.61 1.53
CA GLY A 41 14.96 -2.75 1.30
C GLY A 41 16.06 -2.90 2.35
N TYR A 42 15.69 -2.99 3.64
CA TYR A 42 16.67 -3.18 4.72
C TYR A 42 17.32 -4.57 4.72
N LEU A 43 16.59 -5.62 4.32
CA LEU A 43 17.12 -6.99 4.24
C LEU A 43 17.94 -7.25 2.97
N GLY A 44 18.10 -6.26 2.08
CA GLY A 44 18.86 -6.42 0.84
C GLY A 44 18.24 -7.43 -0.12
N MET A 45 16.93 -7.69 0.01
CA MET A 45 16.16 -8.54 -0.90
C MET A 45 15.81 -7.82 -2.21
N ASP A 46 16.31 -6.60 -2.41
CA ASP A 46 16.33 -5.85 -3.67
C ASP A 46 17.33 -6.46 -4.68
N GLN A 47 17.13 -7.73 -5.05
CA GLN A 47 17.55 -8.16 -6.38
C GLN A 47 16.50 -7.67 -7.39
N GLY A 48 16.49 -6.35 -7.61
CA GLY A 48 15.71 -5.76 -8.71
C GLY A 48 15.24 -4.32 -8.60
N SER A 49 15.36 -3.60 -7.47
CA SER A 49 14.78 -2.26 -7.37
C SER A 49 15.61 -1.35 -6.48
N GLN A 50 16.42 -0.52 -7.12
CA GLN A 50 17.29 0.43 -6.48
C GLN A 50 16.48 1.66 -6.05
N GLY A 51 16.15 1.72 -4.76
CA GLY A 51 15.94 2.93 -3.97
C GLY A 51 14.90 3.95 -4.45
N SER A 52 13.74 3.97 -3.80
CA SER A 52 13.16 5.23 -3.31
C SER A 52 12.04 4.94 -2.32
N SER A 53 11.96 5.77 -1.28
CA SER A 53 10.94 5.75 -0.24
C SER A 53 9.54 5.83 -0.86
N GLN A 54 8.86 4.70 -1.04
CA GLN A 54 7.51 4.66 -1.57
C GLN A 54 6.50 4.79 -0.43
N THR A 55 5.81 5.94 -0.42
CA THR A 55 4.54 6.15 0.27
C THR A 55 3.51 5.20 -0.36
N TYR A 56 2.82 4.41 0.47
CA TYR A 56 1.88 3.38 0.06
C TYR A 56 0.61 3.99 -0.56
N GLU A 57 0.48 3.91 -1.88
CA GLU A 57 -0.82 4.02 -2.57
C GLU A 57 -1.47 2.62 -2.68
N PRO A 58 -2.73 2.43 -2.26
CA PRO A 58 -3.35 1.12 -2.28
C PRO A 58 -3.86 0.77 -3.68
N GLY A 59 -3.35 -0.36 -4.20
CA GLY A 59 -4.04 -1.20 -5.17
C GLY A 59 -3.53 -1.13 -6.61
N ARG A 60 -2.71 -2.12 -7.00
CA ARG A 60 -2.84 -2.87 -8.26
C ARG A 60 -1.82 -4.01 -8.32
N ASP A 61 -2.33 -5.20 -8.08
CA ASP A 61 -2.07 -6.49 -8.70
C ASP A 61 -0.87 -6.50 -9.67
N ASN A 62 0.16 -7.26 -9.28
CA ASN A 62 1.29 -7.76 -10.07
C ASN A 62 1.23 -7.53 -11.59
N GLN A 63 1.55 -6.32 -12.03
CA GLN A 63 2.02 -6.05 -13.38
C GLN A 63 3.42 -5.46 -13.25
N PRO A 64 4.42 -5.97 -14.00
CA PRO A 64 5.73 -5.35 -14.05
C PRO A 64 5.52 -4.00 -14.75
N VAL A 65 5.31 -2.95 -13.96
CA VAL A 65 5.35 -1.60 -14.46
C VAL A 65 6.83 -1.37 -14.73
N THR A 66 7.24 -1.61 -15.97
CA THR A 66 8.48 -1.04 -16.49
C THR A 66 8.34 0.46 -16.26
N GLU A 67 8.96 0.97 -15.18
CA GLU A 67 9.00 2.39 -14.87
C GLU A 67 9.79 3.07 -15.99
N ALA A 68 9.09 3.38 -17.07
CA ALA A 68 9.62 4.24 -18.11
C ALA A 68 9.99 5.55 -17.42
N PRO A 69 11.21 6.09 -17.69
CA PRO A 69 11.66 7.32 -17.04
C PRO A 69 10.60 8.41 -17.18
N ALA A 70 10.53 9.32 -16.20
CA ALA A 70 9.59 10.43 -16.17
C ALA A 70 9.90 11.45 -17.29
N THR A 71 9.63 11.03 -18.53
CA THR A 71 9.71 11.83 -19.74
C THR A 71 8.46 12.70 -19.81
N PHE A 72 8.58 13.88 -20.40
CA PHE A 72 7.47 14.81 -20.61
C PHE A 72 6.25 14.16 -21.28
N GLU A 73 6.48 13.17 -22.13
CA GLU A 73 5.44 12.37 -22.80
C GLU A 73 4.67 11.48 -21.82
N ASN A 74 5.36 10.79 -20.90
CA ASN A 74 4.72 9.95 -19.88
C ASN A 74 3.86 10.79 -18.92
N VAL A 75 4.35 11.98 -18.53
CA VAL A 75 3.60 12.89 -17.65
C VAL A 75 2.34 13.43 -18.34
N GLN A 76 2.41 13.73 -19.63
CA GLN A 76 1.22 14.15 -20.39
C GLN A 76 0.20 13.02 -20.52
N ASN A 77 0.65 11.82 -20.90
CA ASN A 77 -0.23 10.67 -21.05
C ASN A 77 -0.95 10.33 -19.72
N MET A 78 -0.23 10.37 -18.60
CA MET A 78 -0.83 10.19 -17.26
C MET A 78 -1.86 11.28 -16.93
N ARG A 79 -1.61 12.54 -17.29
CA ARG A 79 -2.56 13.64 -17.08
C ARG A 79 -3.83 13.45 -17.89
N ASP A 80 -3.68 13.02 -19.15
CA ASP A 80 -4.82 12.74 -20.04
C ASP A 80 -5.65 11.56 -19.53
N GLU A 81 -4.99 10.52 -19.00
CA GLU A 81 -5.65 9.37 -18.40
C GLU A 81 -6.43 9.78 -17.14
N ILE A 82 -5.85 10.56 -16.24
CA ILE A 82 -6.56 11.10 -15.06
C ILE A 82 -7.78 11.93 -15.49
N ALA A 83 -7.64 12.78 -16.52
CA ALA A 83 -8.73 13.60 -17.02
C ALA A 83 -9.86 12.75 -17.62
N ARG A 84 -9.52 11.65 -18.29
CA ARG A 84 -10.49 10.69 -18.84
C ARG A 84 -11.21 9.94 -17.74
N LEU A 85 -10.49 9.35 -16.78
CA LEU A 85 -11.08 8.60 -15.67
C LEU A 85 -12.05 9.46 -14.84
N LYS A 86 -11.71 10.73 -14.61
CA LYS A 86 -12.59 11.68 -13.93
C LYS A 86 -13.90 11.93 -14.68
N ARG A 87 -13.85 12.03 -16.02
CA ARG A 87 -15.08 12.14 -16.83
C ARG A 87 -15.92 10.88 -16.77
N GLU A 88 -15.28 9.71 -16.84
CA GLU A 88 -15.98 8.42 -16.76
C GLU A 88 -16.70 8.27 -15.42
N LEU A 89 -16.07 8.66 -14.30
CA LEU A 89 -16.71 8.68 -12.98
C LEU A 89 -17.90 9.63 -12.93
N ALA A 90 -17.75 10.86 -13.42
CA ALA A 90 -18.85 11.82 -13.43
C ALA A 90 -20.07 11.30 -14.22
N VAL A 91 -19.84 10.64 -15.36
CA VAL A 91 -20.91 10.02 -16.15
C VAL A 91 -21.52 8.80 -15.43
N ALA A 92 -20.70 8.00 -14.75
CA ALA A 92 -21.19 6.86 -13.98
C ALA A 92 -22.06 7.30 -12.79
N GLU A 93 -21.66 8.36 -12.08
CA GLU A 93 -22.43 8.98 -10.99
C GLU A 93 -23.75 9.59 -11.50
N GLU A 94 -23.74 10.25 -12.67
CA GLU A 94 -24.97 10.74 -13.30
C GLU A 94 -25.93 9.60 -13.65
N LYS A 95 -25.41 8.47 -14.15
CA LYS A 95 -26.24 7.30 -14.45
C LYS A 95 -26.83 6.68 -13.17
N LEU A 96 -26.04 6.59 -12.10
CA LEU A 96 -26.49 6.09 -10.80
C LEU A 96 -27.60 6.96 -10.21
N SER A 97 -27.43 8.28 -10.24
CA SER A 97 -28.44 9.22 -9.74
C SER A 97 -29.74 9.13 -10.54
N ARG A 98 -29.68 9.00 -11.88
CA ARG A 98 -30.89 8.77 -12.71
C ARG A 98 -31.59 7.44 -12.40
N CYS A 99 -30.83 6.36 -12.18
CA CYS A 99 -31.40 5.06 -11.82
C CYS A 99 -32.01 5.08 -10.40
N GLN A 100 -31.38 5.79 -9.46
CA GLN A 100 -31.88 5.92 -8.09
C GLN A 100 -33.17 6.72 -8.03
N THR A 101 -33.35 7.75 -8.87
CA THR A 101 -34.62 8.49 -8.93
C THR A 101 -35.74 7.70 -9.61
N SER A 102 -35.42 6.82 -10.57
CA SER A 102 -36.42 5.97 -11.25
C SER A 102 -36.86 4.75 -10.44
N GLY A 103 -36.20 4.44 -9.32
CA GLY A 103 -36.56 3.31 -8.44
C GLY A 103 -37.46 3.70 -7.27
N ILE A 104 -37.99 4.93 -7.24
CA ILE A 104 -38.80 5.48 -6.14
C ILE A 104 -40.29 5.65 -6.54
N ASP A 105 -40.70 5.18 -7.73
CA ASP A 105 -42.12 5.11 -8.15
C ASP A 105 -42.69 3.68 -8.07
#